data_AF-A0A3B9KVE1-F1
#
_entry.id   AF-A0A3B9KVE1-F1
#
_cell.length_a   1.000
_cell.length_b   1.000
_cell.length_c   1.000
_cell.angle_alpha   90.00
_cell.angle_beta   90.00
_cell.angle_gamma   90.00
#
_symmetry.space_group_name_H-M   'P 1'
#
loop_
_entity.id
_entity.type
_entity.pdbx_description
1 polymer ?
#
loop_
_entity_poly.entity_id
_entity_poly.type
_entity_poly.pdbx_seq_one_letter_code
_entity_poly.pdbx_strand_id
1 'polypeptide(L)' 'ACACCCRGCLSKWYRVPKGVPLSPEEQQKIVNLLMAWIEKELKE' A
#
# COMPACT_ATOMS: atom_id res chain seq x y z
N ALA A 1 2.71 11.09 0.95
CA ALA A 1 3.41 9.84 1.32
C ALA A 1 2.43 8.67 1.24
N CYS A 2 2.67 7.64 0.42
CA CYS A 2 1.73 6.52 0.20
C CYS A 2 1.42 5.69 1.45
N ALA A 3 2.24 5.78 2.52
CA ALA A 3 2.10 5.00 3.75
C ALA A 3 2.03 3.46 3.54
N CYS A 4 2.40 2.99 2.35
CA CYS A 4 2.27 1.61 1.91
C CYS A 4 3.64 0.96 1.59
N CYS A 5 4.73 1.72 1.72
CA CYS A 5 6.07 1.35 1.25
C CYS A 5 6.81 0.30 2.09
N CYS A 6 6.39 0.05 3.32
CA CYS A 6 6.97 -1.00 4.17
C CYS A 6 5.91 -1.66 5.06
N ARG A 7 6.22 -2.85 5.59
CA ARG A 7 5.33 -3.56 6.55
C ARG A 7 5.03 -2.74 7.80
N GLY A 8 5.93 -1.85 8.22
CA GLY A 8 5.70 -0.90 9.30
C GLY A 8 4.56 0.07 9.01
N CYS A 9 4.59 0.70 7.84
CA CYS A 9 3.56 1.64 7.42
C CYS A 9 2.23 0.93 7.17
N LEU A 10 2.24 -0.25 6.53
CA LEU A 10 1.03 -1.07 6.34
C LEU A 10 0.35 -1.44 7.66
N SER A 11 1.12 -1.81 8.67
CA SER A 11 0.60 -2.11 10.01
C SER A 11 0.05 -0.86 10.71
N LYS A 12 0.78 0.27 10.65
CA LYS A 12 0.38 1.50 11.32
C LYS A 12 -0.87 2.14 10.71
N TRP A 13 -0.96 2.18 9.39
CA TRP A 13 -1.96 2.98 8.67
C TRP A 13 -3.10 2.15 8.10
N TYR A 14 -2.82 0.91 7.68
CA TYR A 14 -3.80 0.03 7.03
C TYR A 14 -4.18 -1.18 7.89
N ARG A 15 -3.67 -1.27 9.13
CA ARG A 15 -3.93 -2.35 10.09
C ARG A 15 -3.61 -3.75 9.54
N VAL A 16 -2.70 -3.84 8.57
CA VAL A 16 -2.22 -5.11 8.02
C VAL A 16 -1.18 -5.69 8.98
N PRO A 17 -1.38 -6.90 9.53
CA PRO A 17 -0.48 -7.45 10.54
C PRO A 17 0.94 -7.68 10.00
N LYS A 18 1.93 -7.56 10.89
CA LYS A 18 3.31 -7.97 10.58
C LYS A 18 3.44 -9.47 10.80
N GLY A 19 4.38 -10.10 10.08
CA GLY A 19 4.67 -11.53 10.25
C GLY A 19 3.72 -12.47 9.52
N VAL A 20 2.72 -11.94 8.82
CA VAL A 20 1.85 -12.70 7.92
C VAL A 20 2.12 -12.31 6.45
N PRO A 21 2.09 -13.28 5.51
CA PRO A 21 2.05 -12.98 4.09
C PRO A 21 0.80 -12.16 3.76
N LEU A 22 0.91 -11.23 2.81
CA LEU A 22 -0.27 -10.53 2.30
C LEU A 22 -1.11 -11.49 1.48
N SER A 23 -2.42 -11.47 1.72
CA SER A 23 -3.38 -12.10 0.81
C SER A 23 -3.30 -11.48 -0.59
N PRO A 24 -3.69 -12.23 -1.64
CA PRO A 24 -3.77 -11.67 -3.00
C PRO A 24 -4.60 -10.38 -3.08
N GLU A 25 -5.68 -10.31 -2.30
CA GLU A 25 -6.55 -9.13 -2.25
C GLU A 25 -5.85 -7.91 -1.61
N GLU A 26 -5.12 -8.10 -0.51
CA GLU A 26 -4.34 -7.02 0.11
C GLU A 26 -3.23 -6.53 -0.81
N GLN A 27 -2.54 -7.43 -1.52
CA GLN A 27 -1.53 -7.06 -2.51
C GLN A 27 -2.15 -6.20 -3.61
N GLN A 28 -3.29 -6.61 -4.16
CA GLN A 28 -3.99 -5.86 -5.21
C GLN A 28 -4.39 -4.46 -4.73
N LYS A 29 -4.93 -4.33 -3.50
CA LYS A 29 -5.30 -3.04 -2.92
C LYS A 29 -4.10 -2.10 -2.78
N ILE A 30 -2.95 -2.63 -2.32
CA ILE A 30 -1.71 -1.85 -2.18
C ILE A 30 -1.18 -1.40 -3.54
N VAL A 31 -1.17 -2.28 -4.54
CA VAL A 31 -0.75 -1.95 -5.90
C VAL A 31 -1.65 -0.89 -6.51
N ASN A 32 -2.98 -1.03 -6.40
CA ASN A 32 -3.93 -0.05 -6.92
C ASN A 32 -3.72 1.33 -6.29
N LEU A 33 -3.46 1.38 -4.98
CA LEU A 33 -3.17 2.63 -4.28
C LEU A 33 -1.87 3.29 -4.79
N LEU A 34 -0.82 2.49 -5.00
CA LEU A 34 0.45 2.96 -5.55
C LEU A 34 0.27 3.53 -6.96
N MET A 35 -0.47 2.82 -7.83
CA MET A 35 -0.74 3.28 -9.19
C MET A 35 -1.52 4.60 -9.20
N ALA A 36 -2.56 4.73 -8.37
CA ALA A 36 -3.32 5.96 -8.24
C ALA A 36 -2.46 7.15 -7.78
N TRP A 37 -1.51 6.90 -6.87
CA TRP A 37 -0.54 7.93 -6.45
C TRP A 37 0.39 8.33 -7.60
N ILE A 38 0.96 7.37 -8.31
CA ILE A 38 1.87 7.65 -9.45
C ILE A 38 1.14 8.44 -10.53
N GLU A 39 -0.08 8.02 -10.89
CA GLU A 39 -0.90 8.73 -11.87
C GLU A 39 -1.21 10.17 -11.45
N LYS A 40 -1.41 10.41 -10.16
CA LYS A 40 -1.62 11.76 -9.62
C LYS A 40 -0.37 12.61 -9.81
N GLU A 41 0.80 12.10 -9.39
CA GLU A 41 2.07 12.83 -9.47
C GLU A 41 2.52 13.10 -10.91
N LEU A 42 2.16 12.24 -11.87
CA LEU A 42 2.47 12.46 -13.29
C LEU A 42 1.54 13.47 -13.98
N LYS A 43 0.39 13.77 -13.38
CA LYS A 43 -0.59 14.74 -13.90
C LYS A 43 -0.39 16.14 -13.31
N GLU A 44 0.44 16.28 -12.28
CA GLU A 44 0.90 17.56 -11.73
C GLU A 44 2.19 18.03 -12.43
#